data_AF-A0A0D0DPT5-F1
#
_entry.id   AF-A0A0D0DPT5-F1
#
_cell.length_a   1.000
_cell.length_b   1.000
_cell.length_c   1.000
_cell.angle_alpha   90.00
_cell.angle_beta   90.00
_cell.angle_gamma   90.00
#
_symmetry.space_group_name_H-M   'P 1'
#
loop_
_entity.id
_entity.type
_entity.pdbx_description
1 polymer ?
#
loop_
_entity_poly.entity_id
_entity_poly.type
_entity_poly.pdbx_seq_one_letter_code
_entity_poly.pdbx_strand_id
1 'polypeptide(L)'
;MQSLLTILDSGTTSHLVMDHHYFLDFTIEDCPPVKTANHSQLTSTGCGTCIADVTIGGNKHHLTLKDCLHTPGALLNLLSVGRMLTKCYACEILRARSNNTNKFNDDS
;
A
#
# COMPACT_ATOMS: atom_id res chain seq x y z
N MET A 1 -19.71 -8.51 -4.22
CA MET A 1 -18.30 -8.42 -3.83
C MET A 1 -18.14 -7.12 -3.07
N GLN A 2 -17.97 -7.17 -1.74
CA GLN A 2 -17.76 -5.95 -0.96
C GLN A 2 -16.36 -5.42 -1.29
N SER A 3 -16.26 -4.17 -1.76
CA SER A 3 -14.97 -3.51 -1.88
C SER A 3 -14.45 -3.27 -0.47
N LEU A 4 -13.54 -4.13 -0.02
CA LEU A 4 -12.86 -3.95 1.24
C LEU A 4 -11.94 -2.73 1.13
N LEU A 5 -11.93 -1.89 2.17
CA LEU A 5 -11.07 -0.71 2.22
C LEU A 5 -9.61 -1.18 2.20
N THR A 6 -8.81 -0.59 1.31
CA THR A 6 -7.37 -0.84 1.22
C THR A 6 -6.64 0.47 1.46
N ILE A 7 -5.71 0.49 2.41
CA ILE A 7 -4.94 1.67 2.78
C ILE A 7 -3.46 1.43 2.45
N LEU A 8 -2.82 2.44 1.85
CA LEU A 8 -1.37 2.52 1.77
C LEU A 8 -0.85 2.96 3.14
N ASP A 9 -0.09 2.09 3.80
CA ASP A 9 0.35 2.29 5.17
C ASP A 9 1.87 2.18 5.27
N SER A 10 2.52 3.27 5.70
CA SER A 10 3.96 3.30 5.96
C SER A 10 4.32 2.68 7.31
N GLY A 11 3.35 2.51 8.22
CA GLY A 11 3.52 1.90 9.52
C GLY A 11 3.51 0.37 9.51
N THR A 12 3.05 -0.26 8.43
CA THR A 12 3.10 -1.73 8.29
C THR A 12 4.35 -2.19 7.56
N THR A 13 4.95 -3.27 8.07
CA THR A 13 6.14 -3.92 7.47
C THR A 13 5.77 -4.95 6.40
N SER A 14 4.51 -5.36 6.31
CA SER A 14 4.03 -6.36 5.35
C SER A 14 2.68 -5.97 4.76
N HIS A 15 2.38 -6.47 3.56
CA HIS A 15 1.05 -6.34 2.99
C HIS A 15 0.11 -7.28 3.76
N LEU A 16 -0.99 -6.76 4.30
CA LEU A 16 -2.00 -7.55 5.00
C LEU A 16 -3.26 -7.63 4.13
N VAL A 17 -3.71 -8.85 3.86
CA VAL A 17 -4.88 -9.11 3.02
C VAL A 17 -5.86 -9.96 3.82
N MET A 18 -7.12 -9.54 3.88
CA MET A 18 -8.12 -10.19 4.73
C MET A 18 -8.70 -11.47 4.12
N ASP A 19 -8.74 -11.58 2.80
CA ASP A 19 -9.39 -12.68 2.10
C ASP A 19 -8.39 -13.41 1.20
N HIS A 20 -8.22 -14.70 1.44
CA HIS A 20 -7.32 -15.57 0.69
C HIS A 20 -7.69 -15.70 -0.80
N HIS A 21 -8.94 -15.38 -1.21
CA HIS A 21 -9.33 -15.43 -2.63
C HIS A 21 -8.60 -14.38 -3.50
N TYR A 22 -7.96 -13.38 -2.91
CA TYR A 22 -7.16 -12.38 -3.64
C TYR A 22 -5.73 -12.85 -3.97
N PHE A 23 -5.36 -14.05 -3.53
CA PHE A 23 -4.03 -14.60 -3.72
C PHE A 23 -3.97 -15.45 -4.99
N LEU A 24 -2.93 -15.22 -5.80
CA LEU A 24 -2.61 -16.03 -6.99
C LEU A 24 -1.95 -17.36 -6.61
N ASP A 25 -1.11 -17.31 -5.58
CA ASP A 25 -0.46 -18.44 -4.95
C ASP A 25 -0.66 -18.30 -3.44
N PHE A 26 -0.78 -19.43 -2.73
CA PHE A 26 -1.09 -19.41 -1.31
C PHE A 26 -0.39 -20.58 -0.60
N THR A 27 0.44 -20.26 0.38
CA THR A 27 1.07 -21.23 1.28
C THR A 27 0.63 -20.97 2.72
N ILE A 28 0.51 -22.03 3.51
CA ILE A 28 0.22 -21.97 4.95
C ILE A 28 1.48 -22.09 5.80
N GLU A 29 2.63 -22.29 5.18
CA GLU A 29 3.92 -22.46 5.87
C GLU A 29 4.55 -21.10 6.22
N ASP A 30 5.30 -21.05 7.33
CA ASP A 30 6.12 -19.90 7.75
C ASP A 30 5.40 -18.54 7.76
N CYS A 31 4.18 -18.50 8.29
CA CYS A 31 3.37 -17.29 8.40
C CYS A 31 3.51 -16.65 9.79
N PRO A 32 4.45 -15.70 10.00
CA PRO A 32 4.64 -15.10 11.32
C PRO A 32 3.41 -14.29 11.74
N PRO A 33 3.09 -14.25 13.04
CA PRO A 33 2.06 -13.36 13.55
C PRO A 33 2.45 -11.89 13.31
N VAL A 34 1.46 -11.06 13.03
CA VAL A 34 1.65 -9.63 12.79
C VAL A 34 1.50 -8.90 14.12
N LYS A 35 2.56 -8.22 14.56
CA LYS A 35 2.49 -7.34 15.73
C LYS A 35 1.83 -6.03 15.35
N THR A 36 0.79 -5.66 16.08
CA THR A 36 0.07 -4.39 15.88
C THR A 36 0.61 -3.31 16.82
N ALA A 37 0.33 -2.04 16.49
CA ALA A 37 0.85 -0.89 17.25
C ALA A 37 0.44 -0.86 18.73
N ASN A 38 -0.71 -1.45 19.07
CA ASN A 38 -1.20 -1.61 20.45
C ASN A 38 -0.60 -2.82 21.20
N HIS A 39 0.51 -3.40 20.70
CA HIS A 39 1.15 -4.62 21.21
C HIS A 39 0.31 -5.90 21.15
N SER A 40 -0.87 -5.89 20.54
CA SER A 40 -1.59 -7.13 20.22
C SER A 40 -0.95 -7.84 19.02
N GLN A 41 -1.39 -9.07 18.77
CA GLN A 41 -0.96 -9.83 17.60
C GLN A 41 -2.18 -10.21 16.77
N LEU A 42 -2.06 -10.07 15.45
CA LEU A 42 -2.97 -10.67 14.49
C LEU A 42 -2.36 -11.96 13.97
N THR A 43 -3.16 -13.01 13.91
CA THR A 43 -2.76 -14.28 13.31
C THR A 43 -2.69 -14.14 11.80
N SER A 44 -1.52 -14.41 11.24
CA SER A 44 -1.40 -14.71 9.81
C SER A 44 -1.68 -16.20 9.60
N THR A 45 -2.52 -16.51 8.61
CA THR A 45 -2.96 -17.88 8.31
C THR A 45 -2.44 -18.38 6.97
N GLY A 46 -1.73 -17.52 6.23
CA GLY A 46 -1.14 -17.86 4.95
C GLY A 46 -0.31 -16.71 4.38
N CYS A 47 0.45 -17.01 3.34
CA CYS A 47 1.29 -16.07 2.63
C CYS A 47 1.23 -16.33 1.12
N GLY A 48 1.42 -15.29 0.30
CA GLY A 48 1.55 -15.46 -1.13
C GLY A 48 1.50 -14.16 -1.94
N THR A 49 1.24 -14.28 -3.23
CA THR A 49 1.24 -13.18 -4.19
C THR A 49 -0.17 -12.63 -4.42
N CYS A 50 -0.34 -11.32 -4.35
CA CYS A 50 -1.59 -10.62 -4.71
C CYS A 50 -1.36 -9.64 -5.87
N ILE A 51 -2.44 -9.31 -6.59
CA ILE A 51 -2.46 -8.21 -7.57
C ILE A 51 -3.25 -7.05 -7.00
N ALA A 52 -2.66 -5.85 -7.02
CA ALA A 52 -3.35 -4.61 -6.66
C ALA A 52 -3.44 -3.67 -7.86
N ASP A 53 -4.65 -3.18 -8.13
CA ASP A 53 -4.87 -2.06 -9.04
C ASP A 53 -4.62 -0.74 -8.30
N VAL A 54 -3.65 0.05 -8.77
CA VAL A 54 -3.46 1.43 -8.32
C VAL A 54 -3.86 2.37 -9.45
N THR A 55 -4.81 3.26 -9.20
CA THR A 55 -5.26 4.24 -10.20
C THR A 55 -4.56 5.58 -9.98
N ILE A 56 -3.79 6.04 -10.97
CA ILE A 56 -3.04 7.31 -10.94
C ILE A 56 -3.48 8.16 -12.12
N GLY A 57 -4.09 9.32 -11.86
CA GLY A 57 -4.58 10.21 -12.92
C GLY A 57 -5.60 9.54 -13.86
N GLY A 58 -6.40 8.59 -13.35
CA GLY A 58 -7.38 7.82 -14.11
C GLY A 58 -6.81 6.58 -14.82
N ASN A 59 -5.49 6.38 -14.83
CA ASN A 59 -4.86 5.19 -15.42
C ASN A 59 -4.66 4.11 -14.36
N LYS A 60 -5.00 2.88 -14.69
CA LYS A 60 -4.77 1.72 -13.82
C LYS A 60 -3.37 1.15 -14.01
N HIS A 61 -2.69 0.91 -12.91
CA HIS A 61 -1.39 0.26 -12.84
C HIS A 61 -1.53 -1.02 -12.00
N HIS A 62 -1.15 -2.16 -12.57
CA HIS A 62 -1.17 -3.42 -11.87
C HIS A 62 0.14 -3.60 -11.09
N LEU A 63 0.02 -3.83 -9.79
CA LEU A 63 1.14 -4.13 -8.92
C LEU A 63 1.10 -5.60 -8.52
N THR A 64 2.18 -6.32 -8.77
CA THR A 64 2.39 -7.66 -8.22
C THR A 64 3.03 -7.54 -6.85
N LEU A 65 2.26 -7.85 -5.82
CA LEU A 65 2.67 -7.76 -4.43
C LEU A 65 3.03 -9.16 -3.93
N LYS A 66 4.33 -9.39 -3.69
CA LYS A 66 4.84 -10.65 -3.15
C LYS A 66 4.85 -10.63 -1.63
N ASP A 67 4.83 -11.82 -1.04
CA ASP A 67 4.91 -12.04 0.41
C ASP A 67 3.80 -11.31 1.18
N CYS A 68 2.58 -11.28 0.62
CA CYS A 68 1.41 -10.76 1.30
C CYS A 68 0.99 -11.74 2.39
N LEU A 69 0.58 -11.24 3.57
CA LEU A 69 0.12 -12.06 4.69
C LEU A 69 -1.40 -12.08 4.75
N HIS A 70 -1.98 -13.28 4.75
CA HIS A 70 -3.40 -13.47 4.92
C HIS A 70 -3.79 -13.35 6.39
N THR A 71 -4.41 -12.22 6.72
CA THR A 71 -4.76 -11.82 8.09
C THR A 71 -6.27 -11.60 8.18
N PRO A 72 -7.08 -12.67 8.31
CA PRO A 72 -8.54 -12.56 8.31
C PRO A 72 -9.10 -11.78 9.51
N GLY A 73 -8.32 -11.65 10.58
CA GLY A 73 -8.67 -10.82 11.75
C GLY A 73 -8.34 -9.33 11.61
N ALA A 74 -7.77 -8.89 10.48
CA ALA A 74 -7.52 -7.47 10.23
C ALA A 74 -8.84 -6.73 9.92
N LEU A 75 -8.89 -5.43 10.23
CA LEU A 75 -10.07 -4.59 9.96
C LEU A 75 -10.17 -4.15 8.50
N LEU A 76 -9.04 -4.08 7.80
CA LEU A 76 -8.91 -3.59 6.43
C LEU A 76 -7.62 -4.11 5.80
N ASN A 77 -7.50 -4.01 4.47
CA ASN A 77 -6.30 -4.43 3.77
C ASN A 77 -5.24 -3.33 3.91
N LEU A 78 -4.01 -3.71 4.25
CA LEU A 78 -2.91 -2.76 4.39
C LEU A 78 -1.85 -3.07 3.36
N LEU A 79 -1.47 -2.07 2.55
CA LEU A 79 -0.34 -2.20 1.64
C LEU A 79 0.86 -1.47 2.23
N SER A 80 1.93 -2.22 2.52
CA SER A 80 3.17 -1.64 3.02
C SER A 80 3.81 -0.72 1.98
N VAL A 81 3.83 0.58 2.28
CA VAL A 81 4.56 1.56 1.46
C VAL A 81 6.04 1.20 1.42
N GLY A 82 6.63 0.79 2.55
CA GLY A 82 8.02 0.37 2.61
C GLY A 82 8.34 -0.74 1.61
N ARG A 83 7.52 -1.79 1.53
CA ARG A 83 7.69 -2.86 0.53
C ARG A 83 7.49 -2.38 -0.90
N MET A 84 6.55 -1.47 -1.14
CA MET A 84 6.39 -0.87 -2.47
C MET A 84 7.66 -0.10 -2.87
N LEU A 85 8.23 0.73 -2.00
CA LEU A 85 9.45 1.50 -2.33
C LEU A 85 10.65 0.61 -2.68
N THR A 86 10.78 -0.58 -2.07
CA THR A 86 11.85 -1.54 -2.45
C THR A 86 11.74 -2.05 -3.90
N LYS A 87 10.60 -1.84 -4.55
CA LYS A 87 10.33 -2.20 -5.95
C LYS A 87 10.40 -1.00 -6.91
N CYS A 88 11.20 0.01 -6.56
CA CYS A 88 11.49 1.21 -7.38
C CYS A 88 10.36 2.25 -7.49
N TYR A 89 9.43 2.28 -6.54
CA TYR A 89 8.48 3.39 -6.41
C TYR A 89 9.13 4.49 -5.57
N ALA A 90 8.94 5.77 -5.93
CA ALA A 90 9.43 6.92 -5.16
C ALA A 90 8.26 7.87 -4.87
N CYS A 91 8.20 8.39 -3.64
CA CYS A 91 7.24 9.41 -3.24
C CYS A 91 8.00 10.56 -2.60
N GLU A 92 7.97 11.73 -3.23
CA GLU A 92 8.66 12.93 -2.75
C GLU A 92 7.66 14.08 -2.59
N ILE A 93 7.80 14.83 -1.49
CA ILE A 93 7.06 16.08 -1.31
C ILE A 93 7.77 17.16 -2.10
N LEU A 94 7.12 17.64 -3.17
CA LEU A 94 7.61 18.77 -3.94
C LEU A 94 7.04 20.08 -3.36
N ARG A 95 7.86 21.11 -3.27
CA ARG A 95 7.41 22.45 -2.88
C ARG A 95 6.54 23.03 -4.00
N ALA A 96 5.34 23.50 -3.66
CA ALA A 96 4.50 24.25 -4.59
C ALA A 96 5.24 25.49 -5.09
N ARG A 97 5.32 25.68 -6.42
CA ARG A 97 5.86 26.92 -7.00
C ARG A 97 4.85 28.04 -6.79
N SER A 98 5.29 29.15 -6.19
CA SER A 98 4.51 30.39 -6.17
C SER A 98 4.62 31.05 -7.54
N ASN A 99 3.49 31.26 -8.23
CA ASN A 99 3.44 32.02 -9.47
C ASN A 99 3.55 33.51 -9.13
N ASN A 100 4.75 34.07 -9.13
CA ASN A 100 4.91 35.52 -9.03
C ASN A 100 4.71 36.15 -10.42
N THR A 101 3.45 36.33 -10.83
CA THR A 101 3.09 37.17 -11.99
C THR A 101 2.80 38.58 -11.51
N ASN A 102 3.85 39.32 -11.13
CA ASN A 102 3.80 40.78 -11.17
C ASN A 102 4.74 41.26 -12.27
N LYS A 103 4.20 41.37 -13.49
CA LYS A 103 4.70 42.36 -14.46
C LYS A 103 4.39 43.74 -13.85
N PHE A 104 5.36 44.36 -13.21
CA PHE A 104 5.41 45.81 -13.19
C PHE A 104 6.14 46.23 -14.47
N ASN A 105 5.36 46.64 -15.47
CA ASN A 105 5.85 47.51 -16.53
C ASN A 105 5.91 48.91 -15.92
N ASP A 106 7.11 49.41 -15.62
CA ASP A 106 7.33 50.86 -15.52
C ASP A 106 8.11 51.27 -16.77
N ASP A 107 7.35 51.61 -17.83
CA ASP A 107 7.78 52.53 -18.88
C ASP A 107 7.32 53.93 -18.44
N SER A 108 8.25 54.78 -17.99
CA SER A 108 8.27 56.26 -18.14
C SER A 108 9.51 56.85 -17.47
#